data_AF-A0A521F830-F1
#
_entry.id   AF-A0A521F830-F1
#
_cell.length_a   1.000
_cell.length_b   1.000
_cell.length_c   1.000
_cell.angle_alpha   90.00
_cell.angle_beta   90.00
_cell.angle_gamma   90.00
#
_symmetry.space_group_name_H-M   'P 1'
#
loop_
_entity.id
_entity.type
_entity.pdbx_description
1 polymer ?
#
loop_
_entity_poly.entity_id
_entity_poly.type
_entity_poly.pdbx_seq_one_letter_code
_entity_poly.pdbx_strand_id
1 'polypeptide(L)'
;MILDHYFARPLFWDYLLGAIVCLLLEFAKYKGLHVAPENDTLISTTTDLSTISLTIAGFILTLLTVLITFKGSTVQSPNTENSVEPRVFDAFFETGLYYLTIKHLSNGIKSLSFIALIGYSLKLTLAKAYVPYMLYFGIFGLIIVVLTIWRSLLILAKIVALQREG
;
A
#
# COMPACT_ATOMS: atom_id res chain seq x y z
N MET A 1 15.50 11.17 -9.34
CA MET A 1 16.34 10.02 -9.75
C MET A 1 16.05 8.73 -9.01
N ILE A 2 16.16 8.63 -7.67
CA ILE A 2 15.86 7.35 -6.97
C ILE A 2 14.35 7.09 -6.79
N LEU A 3 13.58 8.16 -6.60
CA LEU A 3 12.12 8.11 -6.47
C LEU A 3 11.45 7.66 -7.78
N ASP A 4 11.95 8.13 -8.94
CA ASP A 4 11.37 7.83 -10.25
C ASP A 4 11.50 6.35 -10.61
N HIS A 5 12.61 5.72 -10.21
CA HIS A 5 12.81 4.28 -10.41
C HIS A 5 11.95 3.42 -9.48
N TYR A 6 11.72 3.90 -8.25
CA TYR A 6 10.79 3.27 -7.31
C TYR A 6 9.35 3.34 -7.82
N PHE A 7 8.90 4.51 -8.28
CA PHE A 7 7.56 4.70 -8.82
C PHE A 7 7.31 3.97 -10.15
N ALA A 8 8.34 3.54 -10.88
CA ALA A 8 8.17 2.74 -12.09
C ALA A 8 7.53 1.36 -11.82
N ARG A 9 7.93 0.70 -10.72
CA ARG A 9 7.40 -0.63 -10.31
C ARG A 9 7.40 -0.78 -8.78
N PRO A 10 6.56 -0.02 -8.06
CA PRO A 10 6.73 0.09 -6.61
C PRO A 10 6.33 -1.20 -5.87
N LEU A 11 5.38 -1.98 -6.40
CA LEU A 11 5.09 -3.31 -5.86
C LEU A 11 6.29 -4.28 -5.95
N PHE A 12 7.07 -4.21 -7.03
CA PHE A 12 8.24 -5.08 -7.16
C PHE A 12 9.28 -4.75 -6.10
N TRP A 13 9.50 -3.45 -5.84
CA TRP A 13 10.41 -2.98 -4.80
C TRP A 13 9.93 -3.33 -3.39
N ASP A 14 8.63 -3.20 -3.11
CA ASP A 14 8.07 -3.57 -1.80
C ASP A 14 8.30 -5.05 -1.48
N TYR A 15 8.06 -5.93 -2.45
CA TYR A 15 8.24 -7.38 -2.29
C TYR A 15 9.71 -7.77 -2.25
N LEU A 16 10.56 -7.11 -3.05
CA LEU A 16 12.01 -7.34 -3.02
C LEU A 16 12.60 -6.95 -1.66
N LEU A 17 12.19 -5.79 -1.13
CA LEU A 17 12.67 -5.31 0.17
C LEU A 17 12.17 -6.20 1.30
N GLY A 18 10.91 -6.65 1.25
CA GLY A 18 10.39 -7.66 2.16
C GLY A 18 11.19 -8.96 2.12
N ALA A 19 11.51 -9.47 0.92
CA ALA A 19 12.28 -10.70 0.75
C ALA A 19 13.71 -10.57 1.32
N ILE A 20 14.36 -9.44 1.11
CA ILE A 20 15.70 -9.16 1.67
C ILE A 20 15.64 -9.16 3.20
N VAL A 21 14.64 -8.52 3.80
CA VAL A 21 14.52 -8.50 5.27
C VAL A 21 14.24 -9.90 5.83
N CYS A 22 13.41 -10.71 5.17
CA CYS A 22 13.19 -12.11 5.56
C CYS A 22 14.50 -12.92 5.50
N LEU A 23 15.30 -12.76 4.45
CA LEU A 23 16.60 -13.43 4.32
C LEU A 23 17.60 -13.00 5.40
N LEU A 24 17.62 -11.71 5.76
CA LEU A 24 18.46 -11.20 6.85
C LEU A 24 18.05 -11.78 8.21
N LEU A 25 16.75 -11.97 8.45
CA LEU A 25 16.25 -12.58 9.67
C LEU A 25 16.55 -14.08 9.74
N GLU A 26 16.45 -14.80 8.62
CA GLU A 26 16.89 -16.20 8.51
C GLU A 26 18.38 -16.32 8.89
N PHE A 27 19.20 -15.41 8.37
CA PHE A 27 20.64 -15.37 8.67
C PHE A 27 20.93 -15.00 10.13
N ALA A 28 20.18 -14.06 10.71
CA ALA A 28 20.30 -13.68 12.13
C ALA A 28 19.88 -14.81 13.07
N LYS A 29 18.84 -15.57 12.71
CA LYS A 29 18.42 -16.78 13.43
C LYS A 29 19.49 -17.86 13.38
N TYR A 30 20.14 -18.07 12.22
CA TYR A 30 21.25 -19.02 12.09
C TYR A 30 22.43 -18.68 13.01
N LYS A 31 22.65 -17.39 13.29
CA LYS A 31 23.64 -16.91 14.27
C LYS A 31 23.19 -17.00 15.74
N GLY A 32 21.98 -17.50 16.01
CA GLY A 32 21.44 -17.62 17.36
C GLY A 32 21.05 -16.29 18.01
N LEU A 33 20.96 -15.19 17.24
CA LEU A 33 20.67 -13.85 17.77
C LEU A 33 19.18 -13.63 18.09
N HIS A 34 18.30 -14.52 17.64
CA HIS A 34 16.86 -14.32 17.69
C HIS A 34 16.14 -15.59 18.13
N VAL A 35 15.41 -15.51 19.25
CA VAL A 35 14.50 -16.56 19.71
C VAL A 35 13.12 -16.29 19.10
N ALA A 36 12.48 -17.34 18.57
CA ALA A 36 11.13 -17.22 18.02
C ALA A 36 10.14 -16.89 19.16
N PRO A 37 9.21 -15.93 18.96
CA PRO A 37 8.12 -15.68 19.91
C PRO A 37 7.25 -16.92 20.11
N GLU A 38 6.46 -16.91 21.17
CA GLU A 38 5.48 -17.97 21.43
C GLU A 38 4.45 -18.07 20.29
N ASN A 39 4.03 -19.31 19.99
CA ASN A 39 3.15 -19.61 18.86
C ASN A 39 1.83 -18.83 18.90
N ASP A 40 1.26 -18.64 20.08
CA ASP A 40 0.00 -17.92 20.24
C ASP A 40 0.15 -16.43 19.88
N THR A 41 1.30 -15.83 20.20
CA THR A 41 1.64 -14.46 19.81
C THR A 41 1.81 -14.32 18.29
N LEU A 42 2.36 -15.33 17.61
CA LEU A 42 2.51 -15.31 16.15
C LEU A 42 1.16 -15.36 15.43
N ILE A 43 0.24 -16.18 15.93
CA ILE A 43 -1.10 -16.32 15.37
C ILE A 43 -1.93 -15.05 15.60
N SER A 44 -1.88 -14.47 16.81
CA SER A 44 -2.58 -13.20 17.10
C SER A 44 -2.03 -12.07 16.24
N THR A 45 -0.71 -11.90 16.19
CA THR A 45 -0.05 -10.85 15.39
C THR A 45 -0.39 -10.96 13.90
N THR A 46 -0.44 -12.18 13.35
CA THR A 46 -0.82 -12.39 11.95
C THR A 46 -2.27 -12.00 11.69
N THR A 47 -3.15 -12.25 12.66
CA THR A 47 -4.58 -11.85 12.58
C THR A 47 -4.71 -10.34 12.60
N ASP A 48 -4.00 -9.68 13.51
CA ASP A 48 -4.01 -8.22 13.66
C ASP A 48 -3.46 -7.56 12.39
N LEU A 49 -2.37 -8.09 11.85
CA LEU A 49 -1.79 -7.62 10.60
C LEU A 49 -2.76 -7.78 9.42
N SER A 50 -3.43 -8.92 9.31
CA SER A 50 -4.42 -9.16 8.25
C SER A 50 -5.59 -8.18 8.35
N THR A 51 -6.03 -7.90 9.58
CA THR A 51 -7.10 -6.94 9.88
C THR A 51 -6.68 -5.53 9.47
N ILE A 52 -5.51 -5.07 9.93
CA ILE A 52 -4.94 -3.75 9.58
C ILE A 52 -4.79 -3.60 8.07
N SER A 53 -4.27 -4.63 7.39
CA SER A 53 -4.11 -4.63 5.94
C SER A 53 -5.45 -4.43 5.22
N LEU A 54 -6.50 -5.14 5.64
CA LEU A 54 -7.83 -5.02 5.06
C LEU A 54 -8.45 -3.64 5.34
N THR A 55 -8.30 -3.11 6.55
CA THR A 55 -8.78 -1.77 6.92
C THR A 55 -8.13 -0.68 6.07
N ILE A 56 -6.81 -0.73 5.89
CA ILE A 56 -6.08 0.23 5.05
C ILE A 56 -6.49 0.09 3.58
N ALA A 57 -6.66 -1.13 3.08
CA ALA A 57 -7.17 -1.37 1.73
C ALA A 57 -8.53 -0.70 1.52
N GLY A 58 -9.43 -0.83 2.50
CA GLY A 58 -10.73 -0.17 2.52
C GLY A 58 -10.60 1.36 2.47
N PHE A 59 -9.76 1.94 3.32
CA PHE A 59 -9.51 3.38 3.35
C PHE A 59 -8.97 3.93 2.02
N ILE A 60 -7.99 3.24 1.43
CA ILE A 60 -7.41 3.61 0.14
C ILE A 60 -8.47 3.49 -0.98
N LEU A 61 -9.35 2.48 -0.93
CA LEU A 61 -10.45 2.33 -1.87
C LEU A 61 -11.45 3.50 -1.76
N THR A 62 -11.79 3.92 -0.54
CA THR A 62 -12.67 5.08 -0.35
C THR A 62 -12.05 6.35 -0.91
N LEU A 63 -10.76 6.60 -0.66
CA LEU A 63 -10.03 7.73 -1.25
C LEU A 63 -10.01 7.67 -2.77
N LEU A 64 -9.77 6.49 -3.35
CA LEU A 64 -9.77 6.29 -4.79
C LEU A 64 -11.14 6.62 -5.40
N THR A 65 -12.23 6.17 -4.77
CA THR A 65 -13.60 6.48 -5.21
C THR A 65 -13.85 7.99 -5.18
N VAL A 66 -13.47 8.69 -4.10
CA VAL A 66 -13.60 10.16 -4.02
C VAL A 66 -12.84 10.85 -5.15
N LEU A 67 -11.61 10.44 -5.44
CA LEU A 67 -10.81 10.99 -6.55
C LEU A 67 -11.44 10.74 -7.92
N ILE A 68 -12.07 9.57 -8.14
CA ILE A 68 -12.77 9.27 -9.40
C ILE A 68 -14.04 10.12 -9.53
N THR A 69 -14.83 10.24 -8.46
CA THR A 69 -16.06 11.04 -8.46
C THR A 69 -15.76 12.52 -8.75
N PHE A 70 -14.71 13.09 -8.15
CA PHE A 70 -14.30 14.48 -8.44
C PHE A 70 -13.89 14.71 -9.89
N LYS A 71 -13.25 13.73 -10.54
CA LYS A 71 -12.97 13.79 -11.99
C LYS A 71 -14.26 13.75 -12.81
N GLY A 72 -15.24 12.95 -12.40
CA GLY A 72 -16.54 12.87 -13.08
C GLY A 72 -17.30 14.21 -13.06
N SER A 73 -17.22 14.95 -11.95
CA SER A 73 -17.87 16.26 -11.80
C SER A 73 -17.23 17.37 -12.62
N THR A 74 -15.93 17.31 -12.89
CA THR A 74 -15.19 18.33 -13.67
C THR A 74 -15.42 18.19 -15.17
N VAL A 75 -15.59 16.97 -15.68
CA VAL A 75 -15.91 16.70 -17.10
C VAL A 75 -17.34 17.13 -17.48
N GLN A 76 -18.27 17.24 -16.52
CA GLN A 76 -19.69 17.56 -16.76
C GLN A 76 -20.02 19.06 -16.74
N SER A 77 -19.03 19.96 -16.75
CA SER A 77 -19.29 21.41 -16.75
C SER A 77 -18.80 22.08 -18.04
N PRO A 78 -19.44 21.89 -19.21
CA PRO A 78 -18.97 22.45 -20.48
C PRO A 78 -19.31 23.94 -20.69
N ASN A 79 -20.03 24.61 -19.78
CA ASN A 79 -20.73 25.86 -20.10
C ASN A 79 -20.40 27.06 -19.18
N THR A 80 -19.12 27.35 -18.93
CA THR A 80 -18.76 28.68 -18.38
C THR A 80 -17.56 29.25 -19.11
N GLU A 81 -17.83 29.91 -20.24
CA GLU A 81 -16.87 30.64 -21.10
C GLU A 81 -16.16 31.84 -20.41
N ASN A 82 -16.20 32.02 -19.09
CA ASN A 82 -15.67 33.24 -18.45
C ASN A 82 -15.01 33.02 -17.08
N SER A 83 -14.09 32.06 -16.97
CA SER A 83 -13.09 32.11 -15.90
C SER A 83 -11.71 31.80 -16.47
N VAL A 84 -10.96 32.87 -16.64
CA VAL A 84 -9.52 32.86 -16.92
C VAL A 84 -8.84 32.10 -15.78
N GLU A 85 -8.17 31.00 -16.13
CA GLU A 85 -7.40 30.05 -15.31
C GLU A 85 -8.09 28.70 -15.09
N PRO A 86 -7.56 27.60 -15.67
CA PRO A 86 -7.99 26.26 -15.28
C PRO A 86 -7.66 26.10 -13.80
N ARG A 87 -8.65 25.73 -12.98
CA ARG A 87 -8.40 25.37 -11.59
C ARG A 87 -7.31 24.30 -11.62
N VAL A 88 -6.23 24.47 -10.87
CA VAL A 88 -5.07 23.54 -10.83
C VAL A 88 -5.51 22.08 -10.62
N PHE A 89 -6.66 21.90 -9.99
CA PHE A 89 -7.33 20.62 -9.79
C PHE A 89 -7.83 19.95 -11.09
N ASP A 90 -8.36 20.73 -12.05
CA ASP A 90 -8.78 20.24 -13.36
C ASP A 90 -7.55 19.84 -14.19
N ALA A 91 -6.49 20.65 -14.12
CA ALA A 91 -5.20 20.35 -14.73
C ALA A 91 -4.59 19.04 -14.16
N PHE A 92 -4.74 18.76 -12.86
CA PHE A 92 -4.33 17.48 -12.28
C PHE A 92 -5.06 16.29 -12.91
N PHE A 93 -6.37 16.38 -13.15
CA PHE A 93 -7.16 15.29 -13.76
C PHE A 93 -6.89 15.05 -15.24
N GLU A 94 -6.40 16.07 -15.93
CA GLU A 94 -5.98 16.03 -17.34
C GLU A 94 -4.55 15.52 -17.51
N THR A 95 -3.70 15.65 -16.49
CA THR A 95 -2.33 15.14 -16.55
C THR A 95 -2.24 13.61 -16.40
N GLY A 96 -1.17 13.03 -16.96
CA GLY A 96 -0.84 11.61 -16.76
C GLY A 96 -0.57 11.22 -15.29
N LEU A 97 -0.37 12.20 -14.40
CA LEU A 97 -0.16 12.00 -12.96
C LEU A 97 -1.41 11.42 -12.27
N TYR A 98 -2.61 11.78 -12.73
CA TYR A 98 -3.85 11.23 -12.20
C TYR A 98 -3.96 9.72 -12.47
N TYR A 99 -3.73 9.30 -13.71
CA TYR A 99 -3.78 7.88 -14.08
C TYR A 99 -2.71 7.07 -13.36
N LEU A 100 -1.51 7.65 -13.20
CA LEU A 100 -0.43 7.03 -12.43
C LEU A 100 -0.83 6.86 -10.94
N THR A 101 -1.45 7.88 -10.35
CA THR A 101 -1.95 7.88 -8.98
C THR A 101 -3.01 6.80 -8.76
N ILE A 102 -4.03 6.76 -9.62
CA ILE A 102 -5.08 5.72 -9.58
C ILE A 102 -4.47 4.33 -9.69
N LYS A 103 -3.52 4.14 -10.62
CA LYS A 103 -2.83 2.87 -10.80
C LYS A 103 -2.08 2.44 -9.55
N HIS A 104 -1.35 3.36 -8.90
CA HIS A 104 -0.62 3.05 -7.66
C HIS A 104 -1.54 2.74 -6.48
N LEU A 105 -2.62 3.51 -6.29
CA LEU A 105 -3.60 3.27 -5.24
C LEU A 105 -4.33 1.94 -5.45
N SER A 106 -4.83 1.68 -6.68
CA SER A 106 -5.48 0.41 -7.03
C SER A 106 -4.58 -0.80 -6.82
N ASN A 107 -3.31 -0.69 -7.21
CA ASN A 107 -2.32 -1.73 -6.98
C ASN A 107 -2.01 -1.94 -5.49
N GLY A 108 -1.97 -0.86 -4.70
CA GLY A 108 -1.85 -0.92 -3.25
C GLY A 108 -3.01 -1.68 -2.60
N ILE A 109 -4.26 -1.38 -3.00
CA ILE A 109 -5.46 -2.08 -2.51
C ILE A 109 -5.35 -3.57 -2.81
N LYS A 110 -5.07 -3.94 -4.07
CA LYS A 110 -4.92 -5.35 -4.47
C LYS A 110 -3.87 -6.07 -3.64
N SER A 111 -2.71 -5.44 -3.42
CA SER A 111 -1.61 -6.01 -2.63
C SER A 111 -2.01 -6.23 -1.17
N LEU A 112 -2.64 -5.23 -0.54
CA LEU A 112 -3.07 -5.31 0.87
C LEU A 112 -4.20 -6.33 1.07
N SER A 113 -5.18 -6.36 0.16
CA SER A 113 -6.24 -7.38 0.18
C SER A 113 -5.68 -8.78 0.01
N PHE A 114 -4.68 -8.96 -0.85
CA PHE A 114 -4.03 -10.26 -1.06
C PHE A 114 -3.27 -10.72 0.19
N ILE A 115 -2.53 -9.83 0.85
CA ILE A 115 -1.83 -10.14 2.12
C ILE A 115 -2.85 -10.51 3.21
N ALA A 116 -3.93 -9.75 3.36
CA ALA A 116 -4.98 -10.06 4.33
C ALA A 116 -5.61 -11.43 4.08
N LEU A 117 -5.91 -11.74 2.82
CA LEU A 117 -6.51 -13.02 2.44
C LEU A 117 -5.57 -14.19 2.71
N ILE A 118 -4.28 -14.05 2.38
CA ILE A 118 -3.27 -15.08 2.69
C ILE A 118 -3.12 -15.24 4.20
N GLY A 119 -3.04 -14.14 4.96
CA GLY A 119 -2.86 -14.20 6.41
C GLY A 119 -3.98 -14.93 7.14
N TYR A 120 -5.24 -14.67 6.76
CA TYR A 120 -6.38 -15.44 7.26
C TYR A 120 -6.36 -16.89 6.78
N SER A 121 -6.00 -17.13 5.52
CA SER A 121 -5.93 -18.50 4.97
C SER A 121 -4.87 -19.33 5.69
N LEU A 122 -3.71 -18.75 5.98
CA LEU A 122 -2.66 -19.38 6.79
C LEU A 122 -3.18 -19.69 8.19
N LYS A 123 -3.84 -18.74 8.86
CA LYS A 123 -4.41 -19.00 10.19
C LYS A 123 -5.38 -20.19 10.21
N LEU A 124 -6.19 -20.36 9.17
CA LEU A 124 -7.20 -21.43 9.09
C LEU A 124 -6.61 -22.80 8.76
N THR A 125 -5.56 -22.85 7.95
CA THR A 125 -5.07 -24.11 7.34
C THR A 125 -3.77 -24.62 7.97
N LEU A 126 -3.04 -23.79 8.71
CA LEU A 126 -1.69 -24.12 9.15
C LEU A 126 -1.71 -25.03 10.39
N ALA A 127 -1.08 -26.20 10.25
CA ALA A 127 -0.87 -27.11 11.37
C ALA A 127 0.12 -26.50 12.39
N LYS A 128 -0.04 -26.84 13.68
CA LYS A 128 0.77 -26.30 14.80
C LYS A 128 2.29 -26.39 14.57
N ALA A 129 2.75 -27.41 13.84
CA ALA A 129 4.18 -27.61 13.53
C ALA A 129 4.78 -26.50 12.64
N TYR A 130 3.97 -25.78 11.86
CA TYR A 130 4.42 -24.75 10.92
C TYR A 130 4.19 -23.32 11.40
N VAL A 131 3.62 -23.13 12.60
CA VAL A 131 3.38 -21.80 13.19
C VAL A 131 4.63 -20.93 13.28
N PRO A 132 5.84 -21.45 13.54
CA PRO A 132 7.05 -20.62 13.53
C PRO A 132 7.33 -19.91 12.20
N TYR A 133 6.82 -20.44 11.07
CA TYR A 133 6.97 -19.78 9.76
C TYR A 133 6.04 -18.56 9.59
N MET A 134 5.00 -18.44 10.43
CA MET A 134 4.14 -17.25 10.44
C MET A 134 4.88 -15.98 10.84
N LEU A 135 6.02 -16.09 11.55
CA LEU A 135 6.88 -14.94 11.85
C LEU A 135 7.39 -14.25 10.57
N TYR A 136 7.86 -15.04 9.59
CA TYR A 136 8.35 -14.48 8.32
C TYR A 136 7.22 -13.83 7.55
N PHE A 137 6.04 -14.46 7.52
CA PHE A 137 4.85 -13.87 6.90
C PHE A 137 4.44 -12.57 7.59
N GLY A 138 4.44 -12.54 8.93
CA GLY A 138 4.08 -11.36 9.71
C GLY A 138 5.01 -10.17 9.43
N ILE A 139 6.32 -10.40 9.43
CA ILE A 139 7.30 -9.34 9.16
C ILE A 139 7.22 -8.89 7.70
N PHE A 140 7.11 -9.83 6.77
CA PHE A 140 6.96 -9.54 5.34
C PHE A 140 5.71 -8.69 5.07
N GLY A 141 4.57 -9.11 5.61
CA GLY A 141 3.31 -8.39 5.47
C GLY A 141 3.37 -7.00 6.12
N LEU A 142 4.02 -6.87 7.29
CA LEU A 142 4.20 -5.59 7.97
C LEU A 142 4.99 -4.59 7.11
N ILE A 143 6.09 -5.04 6.48
CA ILE A 143 6.90 -4.20 5.60
C ILE A 143 6.06 -3.71 4.42
N ILE A 144 5.30 -4.60 3.78
CA ILE A 144 4.46 -4.20 2.63
C ILE A 144 3.36 -3.22 3.06
N VAL A 145 2.74 -3.43 4.23
CA VAL A 145 1.76 -2.51 4.80
C VAL A 145 2.38 -1.13 4.98
N VAL A 146 3.52 -1.04 5.68
CA VAL A 146 4.21 0.24 5.95
C VAL A 146 4.60 0.95 4.65
N LEU A 147 5.21 0.24 3.70
CA LEU A 147 5.61 0.82 2.41
C LEU A 147 4.41 1.27 1.58
N THR A 148 3.30 0.54 1.63
CA THR A 148 2.07 0.92 0.93
C THR A 148 1.43 2.16 1.54
N ILE A 149 1.40 2.27 2.87
CA ILE A 149 0.95 3.48 3.57
C ILE A 149 1.84 4.66 3.17
N TRP A 150 3.17 4.49 3.28
CA TRP A 150 4.14 5.52 2.94
C TRP A 150 3.96 6.02 1.50
N ARG A 151 3.83 5.10 0.54
CA ARG A 151 3.56 5.43 -0.87
C ARG A 151 2.26 6.22 -1.03
N SER A 152 1.19 5.81 -0.35
CA SER A 152 -0.11 6.48 -0.40
C SER A 152 -0.02 7.90 0.18
N LEU A 153 0.73 8.09 1.26
CA LEU A 153 0.98 9.40 1.86
C LEU A 153 1.80 10.31 0.95
N LEU A 154 2.85 9.80 0.30
CA LEU A 154 3.65 10.57 -0.65
C LEU A 154 2.83 11.06 -1.84
N ILE A 155 1.95 10.20 -2.36
CA ILE A 155 1.02 10.57 -3.45
C ILE A 155 0.10 11.68 -2.97
N LEU A 156 -0.49 11.54 -1.79
CA LEU A 156 -1.37 12.56 -1.20
C LEU A 156 -0.64 13.89 -1.00
N ALA A 157 0.57 13.86 -0.43
CA ALA A 157 1.38 15.05 -0.22
C ALA A 157 1.69 15.77 -1.54
N LYS A 158 1.94 15.02 -2.62
CA LYS A 158 2.18 15.60 -3.95
C LYS A 158 0.92 16.24 -4.53
N ILE A 159 -0.25 15.65 -4.33
CA ILE A 159 -1.53 16.24 -4.73
C ILE A 159 -1.77 17.55 -3.97
N VAL A 160 -1.54 17.57 -2.65
CA VAL A 160 -1.71 18.77 -1.82
C VAL A 160 -0.70 19.86 -2.17
N ALA A 161 0.54 19.51 -2.49
CA ALA A 161 1.54 20.48 -2.94
C ALA A 161 1.12 21.15 -4.26
N LEU A 162 0.63 20.36 -5.23
CA LEU A 162 0.07 20.89 -6.48
C LEU A 162 -1.13 21.81 -6.23
N GLN A 163 -1.97 21.52 -5.22
CA GLN A 163 -3.08 22.40 -4.84
C GLN A 163 -2.66 23.72 -4.18
N ARG A 164 -1.45 23.80 -3.62
CA ARG A 164 -0.96 24.99 -2.92
C ARG A 164 -0.20 25.95 -3.83
N GLU A 165 0.36 25.44 -4.91
CA GLU A 165 1.21 26.20 -5.84
C GLU A 165 0.45 26.90 -6.98
N GLY A 166 -0.88 26.75 -7.07
CA GLY A 166 -1.71 27.66 -7.86
C GLY A 166 -3.08 27.86 -7.25
#